data_AF-A0A251YX99-F1
#
_entry.id   AF-A0A251YX99-F1
#
_cell.length_a   1.000
_cell.length_b   1.000
_cell.length_c   1.000
_cell.angle_alpha   90.00
_cell.angle_beta   90.00
_cell.angle_gamma   90.00
#
_symmetry.space_group_name_H-M   'P 1'
#
loop_
_entity.id
_entity.type
_entity.pdbx_description
1 polymer ?
#
loop_
_entity_poly.entity_id
_entity_poly.type
_entity_poly.pdbx_seq_one_letter_code
_entity_poly.pdbx_strand_id
1 'polypeptide(L)'
;MGMKFAMGASTLTQLGQRTSSSHEDLGALVRRLEQSAAPLEGRFNGAGRQAFDQFKAHTDSIAAELNAALAAVLDGIQGQDLAFQQGDSDMSDQTRAAQSGAGFDSARFSGRA
;
A
#
# COMPACT_ATOMS: atom_id res chain seq x y z
N MET A 1 -4.25 -10.37 17.58
CA MET A 1 -3.24 -10.05 16.55
C MET A 1 -3.72 -9.05 15.49
N GLY A 2 -5.03 -8.85 15.28
CA GLY A 2 -5.56 -7.90 14.28
C GLY A 2 -5.25 -6.41 14.49
N MET A 3 -5.03 -5.96 15.73
CA MET A 3 -4.69 -4.56 16.02
C MET A 3 -3.38 -4.07 15.37
N LYS A 4 -2.37 -4.94 15.24
CA LYS A 4 -1.08 -4.58 14.63
C LYS A 4 -1.22 -4.37 13.11
N PHE A 5 -2.06 -5.17 12.45
CA PHE A 5 -2.30 -5.07 11.01
C PHE A 5 -3.15 -3.86 10.64
N ALA A 6 -4.22 -3.58 11.41
CA ALA A 6 -5.00 -2.36 11.24
C ALA A 6 -4.17 -1.08 11.43
N MET A 7 -3.24 -1.10 12.39
CA MET A 7 -2.30 0.01 12.62
C MET A 7 -1.26 0.13 11.48
N GLY A 8 -0.85 -0.99 10.88
CA GLY A 8 0.00 -1.00 9.68
C GLY A 8 -0.71 -0.40 8.47
N ALA A 9 -1.96 -0.78 8.23
CA ALA A 9 -2.79 -0.24 7.15
C ALA A 9 -2.99 1.27 7.31
N SER A 10 -3.33 1.75 8.51
CA SER A 10 -3.50 3.18 8.77
C SER A 10 -2.20 3.99 8.62
N THR A 11 -1.05 3.41 8.97
CA THR A 11 0.25 4.04 8.79
C THR A 11 0.60 4.19 7.31
N LEU A 12 0.29 3.17 6.49
CA LEU A 12 0.58 3.20 5.07
C LEU A 12 -0.38 4.09 4.30
N THR A 13 -1.64 4.20 4.71
CA THR A 13 -2.56 5.21 4.19
C THR A 13 -2.04 6.62 4.46
N GLN A 14 -1.54 6.89 5.66
CA GLN A 14 -0.91 8.18 6.00
C GLN A 14 0.36 8.44 5.19
N LEU A 15 1.18 7.41 4.97
CA LEU A 15 2.35 7.51 4.09
C LEU A 15 1.93 7.79 2.64
N GLY A 16 0.85 7.13 2.18
CA GLY A 16 0.10 7.41 0.95
C GLY A 16 -0.16 8.88 0.72
N GLN A 17 -0.90 9.45 1.67
CA GLN A 17 -1.30 10.86 1.64
C GLN A 17 -0.09 11.79 1.65
N ARG A 18 0.93 11.51 2.47
CA ARG A 18 2.16 12.32 2.53
C ARG A 18 2.95 12.27 1.22
N THR A 19 3.07 11.10 0.59
CA THR A 19 3.75 10.94 -0.69
C THR A 19 3.02 11.71 -1.79
N SER A 20 1.68 11.62 -1.84
CA SER A 20 0.87 12.39 -2.79
C SER A 20 1.04 13.91 -2.60
N SER A 21 0.94 14.39 -1.36
CA SER A 21 1.15 15.81 -1.04
C SER A 21 2.57 16.27 -1.39
N SER A 22 3.58 15.45 -1.08
CA SER A 22 4.98 15.77 -1.41
C SER A 22 5.23 15.80 -2.92
N HIS A 23 4.47 15.02 -3.71
CA HIS A 23 4.50 15.08 -5.17
C HIS A 23 3.92 16.38 -5.72
N GLU A 24 2.77 16.82 -5.21
CA GLU A 24 2.18 18.11 -5.58
C GLU A 24 3.15 19.27 -5.30
N ASP A 25 3.80 19.21 -4.13
CA ASP A 25 4.82 20.18 -3.72
C ASP A 25 6.06 20.13 -4.62
N LEU A 26 6.57 18.94 -4.96
CA LEU A 26 7.68 18.78 -5.92
C LEU A 26 7.33 19.37 -7.29
N GLY A 27 6.13 19.07 -7.81
CA GLY A 27 5.67 19.63 -9.08
C GLY A 27 5.49 21.15 -9.04
N ALA A 28 5.12 21.72 -7.88
CA ALA A 28 5.07 23.16 -7.67
C ALA A 28 6.48 23.78 -7.61
N LEU A 29 7.43 23.12 -6.95
CA LEU A 29 8.83 23.55 -6.89
C LEU A 29 9.51 23.50 -8.26
N VAL A 30 9.26 22.46 -9.06
CA VAL A 30 9.78 22.36 -10.44
C VAL A 30 9.22 23.47 -11.32
N ARG A 31 7.92 23.79 -11.20
CA ARG A 31 7.31 24.93 -11.91
C ARG A 31 7.87 26.28 -11.46
N ARG A 32 8.12 26.46 -10.17
CA ARG A 32 8.80 27.67 -9.66
C ARG A 32 10.24 27.77 -10.15
N LEU A 33 10.94 26.65 -10.24
CA LEU A 33 12.28 26.59 -10.78
C LEU A 33 12.29 26.98 -12.28
N GLU A 34 11.33 26.48 -13.05
CA GLU A 34 11.11 26.87 -14.47
C GLU A 34 10.90 28.38 -14.61
N GLN A 35 10.00 28.96 -13.82
CA GLN A 35 9.73 30.40 -13.82
C GLN A 35 10.94 31.23 -13.40
N SER A 36 11.71 30.75 -12.42
CA SER A 36 12.93 31.40 -11.95
C SER A 36 14.07 31.30 -12.96
N ALA A 37 14.04 30.28 -13.82
CA ALA A 37 14.99 30.09 -14.92
C ALA A 37 14.61 30.86 -16.20
N ALA A 38 13.36 31.34 -16.34
CA ALA A 38 12.92 32.16 -17.47
C ALA A 38 13.80 33.40 -17.76
N PRO A 39 14.26 34.21 -16.78
CA PRO A 39 15.20 35.31 -17.05
C PRO A 39 16.60 34.84 -17.48
N LEU A 40 16.93 33.56 -17.27
CA LEU A 40 18.18 32.94 -17.73
C LEU A 40 18.04 32.33 -19.14
N GLU A 41 16.86 32.36 -19.76
CA GLU A 41 16.53 31.74 -21.05
C GLU A 41 17.43 32.25 -22.21
N GLY A 42 17.89 33.52 -22.14
CA GLY A 42 18.90 34.05 -23.06
C GLY A 42 20.32 33.46 -22.90
N ARG A 43 20.61 32.82 -21.76
CA ARG A 43 21.87 32.12 -21.43
C ARG A 43 21.72 30.59 -21.39
N PHE A 44 20.50 30.08 -21.31
CA PHE A 44 20.13 28.66 -21.20
C PHE A 44 19.93 27.94 -22.55
N ASN A 45 20.44 28.51 -23.64
CA ASN A 45 20.29 27.92 -24.98
C ASN A 45 21.03 26.57 -25.10
N GLY A 46 20.34 25.55 -25.64
CA GLY A 46 20.88 24.22 -25.93
C GLY A 46 20.90 23.27 -24.73
N ALA A 47 22.09 23.05 -24.16
CA ALA A 47 22.32 21.99 -23.17
C ALA A 47 21.64 22.24 -21.81
N GLY A 48 21.52 23.50 -21.38
CA GLY A 48 20.90 23.86 -20.10
C GLY A 48 19.40 23.58 -20.08
N ARG A 49 18.69 23.92 -21.16
CA ARG A 49 17.26 23.60 -21.30
C ARG A 49 17.03 22.09 -21.41
N GLN A 50 17.86 21.39 -22.18
CA GLN A 50 17.76 19.94 -22.30
C GLN A 50 18.00 19.21 -20.97
N ALA A 51 18.96 19.67 -20.16
CA ALA A 51 19.21 19.12 -18.82
C ALA A 51 18.04 19.42 -17.86
N PHE A 52 17.42 20.59 -17.97
CA PHE A 52 16.24 20.95 -17.18
C PHE A 52 15.02 20.09 -17.55
N ASP A 53 14.76 19.92 -18.84
CA ASP A 53 13.66 19.08 -19.35
C ASP A 53 13.85 17.62 -18.91
N GLN A 54 15.10 17.12 -18.93
CA GLN A 54 15.43 15.80 -18.38
C GLN A 54 15.19 15.73 -16.86
N PHE A 55 15.65 16.73 -16.10
CA PHE A 55 15.45 16.76 -14.65
C PHE A 55 13.95 16.73 -14.29
N LYS A 56 13.12 17.51 -15.02
CA LYS A 56 11.67 17.49 -14.88
C LYS A 56 11.09 16.11 -15.18
N ALA A 57 11.43 15.53 -16.32
CA ALA A 57 10.96 14.20 -16.70
C ALA A 57 11.35 13.10 -15.69
N HIS A 58 12.58 13.14 -15.18
CA HIS A 58 13.02 12.21 -14.13
C HIS A 58 12.27 12.39 -12.83
N THR A 59 12.02 13.64 -12.41
CA THR A 59 11.27 13.94 -11.19
C THR A 59 9.83 13.44 -11.30
N ASP A 60 9.18 13.68 -12.44
CA ASP A 60 7.82 13.22 -12.70
C ASP A 60 7.74 11.67 -12.74
N SER A 61 8.72 11.00 -13.37
CA SER A 61 8.79 9.53 -13.44
C SER A 61 8.98 8.89 -12.05
N ILE A 62 9.95 9.37 -11.27
CA ILE A 62 10.22 8.84 -9.92
C ILE A 62 9.00 9.00 -9.03
N ALA A 63 8.29 10.12 -9.14
CA ALA A 63 7.07 10.33 -8.36
C ALA A 63 5.94 9.39 -8.77
N ALA A 64 5.75 9.16 -10.07
CA ALA A 64 4.77 8.19 -10.57
C ALA A 64 5.09 6.77 -10.08
N GLU A 65 6.35 6.35 -10.13
CA GLU A 65 6.82 5.05 -9.64
C GLU A 65 6.60 4.89 -8.13
N LEU A 66 6.92 5.91 -7.33
CA LEU A 66 6.70 5.90 -5.88
C LEU A 66 5.21 5.76 -5.53
N ASN A 67 4.34 6.46 -6.25
CA ASN A 67 2.88 6.33 -6.06
C ASN A 67 2.38 4.94 -6.45
N ALA A 68 2.86 4.38 -7.56
CA ALA A 68 2.49 3.04 -8.00
C ALA A 68 2.95 1.96 -7.01
N ALA A 69 4.19 2.04 -6.53
CA ALA A 69 4.72 1.13 -5.52
C ALA A 69 3.91 1.20 -4.21
N LEU A 70 3.50 2.40 -3.80
CA LEU A 70 2.71 2.59 -2.59
C LEU A 70 1.29 2.03 -2.73
N ALA A 71 0.66 2.21 -3.89
CA ALA A 71 -0.63 1.59 -4.20
C ALA A 71 -0.53 0.06 -4.16
N ALA A 72 0.50 -0.53 -4.77
CA ALA A 72 0.72 -1.97 -4.77
C ALA A 72 0.91 -2.53 -3.34
N VAL A 73 1.60 -1.79 -2.46
CA VAL A 73 1.75 -2.17 -1.04
C VAL A 73 0.41 -2.12 -0.31
N LEU A 74 -0.41 -1.08 -0.54
CA LEU A 74 -1.74 -0.96 0.06
C LEU A 74 -2.66 -2.11 -0.37
N ASP A 75 -2.69 -2.44 -1.66
CA ASP A 75 -3.45 -3.57 -2.19
C ASP A 75 -2.98 -4.90 -1.58
N GLY A 76 -1.66 -5.10 -1.47
CA GLY A 76 -1.09 -6.29 -0.85
C GLY A 76 -1.52 -6.46 0.60
N ILE A 77 -1.67 -5.36 1.35
CA ILE A 77 -2.13 -5.40 2.75
C ILE A 77 -3.63 -5.68 2.85
N GLN A 78 -4.44 -5.10 1.96
CA GLN A 78 -5.85 -5.45 1.88
C GLN A 78 -6.04 -6.93 1.54
N GLY A 79 -5.25 -7.45 0.59
CA GLY A 79 -5.24 -8.88 0.27
C GLY A 79 -4.82 -9.76 1.45
N GLN A 80 -3.81 -9.34 2.23
CA GLN A 80 -3.42 -10.03 3.45
C GLN A 80 -4.51 -10.02 4.53
N ASP A 81 -5.20 -8.88 4.73
CA ASP A 81 -6.29 -8.78 5.69
C ASP A 81 -7.45 -9.72 5.35
N LEU A 82 -7.85 -9.75 4.07
CA LEU A 82 -8.86 -10.68 3.58
C LEU A 82 -8.44 -12.14 3.77
N ALA A 83 -7.19 -12.48 3.42
CA ALA A 83 -6.67 -13.84 3.59
C ALA A 83 -6.66 -14.28 5.06
N PHE A 84 -6.33 -13.38 5.99
CA PHE A 84 -6.37 -13.66 7.43
C PHE A 84 -7.80 -13.89 7.93
N GLN A 85 -8.75 -13.03 7.55
CA GLN A 85 -10.16 -13.16 7.95
C GLN A 85 -10.78 -14.45 7.41
N GLN A 86 -10.51 -14.76 6.14
CA GLN A 86 -10.97 -15.99 5.51
C GLN A 86 -10.36 -17.21 6.22
N GLY A 87 -9.05 -17.19 6.49
CA GLY A 87 -8.37 -18.28 7.17
C GLY A 87 -8.89 -18.55 8.58
N ASP A 88 -9.23 -17.50 9.34
CA ASP A 88 -9.81 -17.64 10.69
C ASP A 88 -11.22 -18.27 10.63
N SER A 89 -12.06 -17.82 9.69
CA SER A 89 -13.38 -18.41 9.45
C SER A 89 -13.28 -19.88 9.05
N ASP A 90 -12.41 -20.17 8.07
CA ASP A 90 -12.19 -21.53 7.57
C ASP A 90 -11.68 -22.45 8.68
N MET A 91 -10.76 -21.97 9.53
CA MET A 91 -10.25 -22.72 10.68
C MET A 91 -11.33 -22.96 11.73
N SER A 92 -12.18 -21.96 12.01
CA SER A 92 -13.34 -22.10 12.90
C SER A 92 -14.30 -23.17 12.38
N ASP A 93 -14.64 -23.15 11.10
CA ASP A 93 -15.60 -24.08 10.51
C ASP A 93 -15.02 -25.50 10.43
N GLN A 94 -13.74 -25.64 10.07
CA GLN A 94 -13.04 -26.92 10.17
C GLN A 94 -13.01 -27.46 11.59
N THR A 95 -12.77 -26.59 12.59
CA THR A 95 -12.78 -26.98 14.01
C THR A 95 -14.17 -27.44 14.43
N ARG A 96 -15.23 -26.71 14.08
CA ARG A 96 -16.62 -27.09 14.38
C ARG A 96 -17.03 -28.39 13.71
N ALA A 97 -16.62 -28.60 12.46
CA ALA A 97 -16.86 -29.84 11.73
C ALA A 97 -16.12 -31.02 12.37
N ALA A 98 -14.84 -30.84 12.73
CA ALA A 98 -14.05 -31.84 13.43
C ALA A 98 -14.63 -32.16 14.81
N GLN A 99 -15.08 -31.15 15.58
CA GLN A 99 -15.76 -31.35 16.87
C GLN A 99 -17.08 -32.10 16.73
N SER A 100 -17.85 -31.80 15.68
CA SER A 100 -19.11 -32.51 15.38
C SER A 100 -18.86 -33.97 14.98
N GLY A 101 -17.80 -34.23 14.21
CA GLY A 101 -17.37 -35.56 13.79
C GLY A 101 -16.70 -36.38 14.91
N ALA A 102 -16.08 -35.73 15.89
CA ALA A 102 -15.44 -36.37 17.04
C ALA A 102 -16.42 -36.98 18.07
N GLY A 103 -17.74 -36.94 17.80
CA GLY A 103 -18.69 -37.92 18.31
C GLY A 103 -18.91 -37.87 19.83
N PHE A 104 -19.91 -37.10 20.26
CA PHE A 104 -20.62 -37.35 21.52
C PHE A 104 -21.45 -38.65 21.49
N ASP A 105 -21.47 -39.37 20.37
CA ASP A 105 -22.23 -40.61 20.19
C ASP A 105 -21.56 -41.81 20.89
N SER A 106 -20.23 -41.79 21.08
CA SER A 106 -19.53 -42.76 21.95
C SER A 106 -19.63 -42.43 23.45
N ALA A 107 -20.22 -41.29 23.81
CA ALA A 107 -20.45 -40.88 25.20
C ALA A 107 -21.86 -41.23 25.73
N ARG A 108 -22.67 -41.98 24.96
CA ARG A 108 -23.80 -42.69 25.55
C ARG A 108 -23.26 -43.86 26.38
N PHE A 109 -22.94 -43.58 27.65
CA PHE A 109 -22.85 -44.59 28.71
C PHE A 109 -24.23 -45.22 29.00
N SER A 110 -24.93 -45.68 27.96
CA SER A 110 -26.13 -46.50 28.08
C SER A 110 -25.74 -47.91 27.65
N GLY A 111 -25.55 -48.77 28.65
CA GLY A 111 -25.41 -50.20 28.44
C GLY A 111 -24.01 -50.73 28.75
N ARG A 112 -23.75 -50.99 30.03
CA ARG A 112 -23.58 -52.35 30.54
C ARG A 112 -23.32 -52.37 32.05
N ALA A 113 -24.05 -53.30 32.70
CA ALA A 113 -24.03 -53.78 34.08
C ALA A 113 -24.72 -52.90 35.12
#